data_AF-A0A7Y5GJU6-F1
#
_entry.id   AF-A0A7Y5GJU6-F1
#
_cell.length_a   1.000
_cell.length_b   1.000
_cell.length_c   1.000
_cell.angle_alpha   90.00
_cell.angle_beta   90.00
_cell.angle_gamma   90.00
#
_symmetry.space_group_name_H-M   'P 1'
#
loop_
_entity.id
_entity.type
_entity.pdbx_description
1 polymer ?
#
loop_
_entity_poly.entity_id
_entity_poly.type
_entity_poly.pdbx_seq_one_letter_code
_entity_poly.pdbx_strand_id
1 'polypeptide(L)'
;IDGDGGDENLKDYPIEENPELTIRSVVSNQMLYQEGWGVGRIKHSLTYSGGLSRSYTRTYAPAKHFGFEGFSPFTRPNVIEVAEGIPFTELTGMDVEKLYALKGDIVARGVKAITGMDMPVFPKRRFQHGAVKVETLRQRVPGKELELRRQFLAMYQ
;
A
#
# COMPACT_ATOMS: atom_id res chain seq x y z
N ILE A 1 -14.48 -7.33 0.78
CA ILE A 1 -14.03 -5.99 0.33
C ILE A 1 -12.84 -5.60 1.18
N ASP A 2 -11.76 -5.13 0.56
CA ASP A 2 -10.53 -4.71 1.22
C ASP A 2 -10.02 -3.35 0.67
N GLY A 3 -8.86 -2.91 1.15
CA GLY A 3 -8.22 -1.65 0.78
C GLY A 3 -6.92 -1.82 -0.03
N ASP A 4 -6.65 -2.99 -0.61
CA ASP A 4 -5.43 -3.22 -1.40
C ASP A 4 -5.38 -2.28 -2.61
N GLY A 5 -4.20 -1.70 -2.88
CA GLY A 5 -4.00 -0.70 -3.94
C GLY A 5 -4.16 0.75 -3.47
N GLY A 6 -4.72 0.99 -2.27
CA GLY A 6 -4.94 2.35 -1.76
C GLY A 6 -3.64 3.12 -1.46
N ASP A 7 -2.63 2.43 -0.93
CA ASP A 7 -1.31 3.04 -0.69
C ASP A 7 -0.61 3.38 -2.01
N GLU A 8 -0.77 2.53 -3.02
CA GLU A 8 -0.18 2.72 -4.34
C GLU A 8 -0.82 3.87 -5.12
N ASN A 9 -2.16 3.95 -5.10
CA ASN A 9 -2.93 5.02 -5.72
C ASN A 9 -2.61 6.38 -5.11
N LEU A 10 -2.45 6.45 -3.78
CA LEU A 10 -2.30 7.70 -3.05
C LEU A 10 -0.87 7.98 -2.57
N LYS A 11 0.11 7.24 -3.11
CA LYS A 11 1.55 7.45 -2.89
C LYS A 11 1.95 7.41 -1.40
N ASP A 12 1.23 6.65 -0.60
CA ASP A 12 1.37 6.56 0.84
C ASP A 12 2.46 5.55 1.24
N TYR A 13 3.69 5.83 0.79
CA TYR A 13 4.87 4.99 1.04
C TYR A 13 5.68 5.51 2.22
N PRO A 14 6.27 4.64 3.06
CA PRO A 14 7.12 5.05 4.18
C PRO A 14 8.49 5.51 3.66
N ILE A 15 8.61 6.76 3.23
CA ILE A 15 9.83 7.35 2.65
C ILE A 15 10.98 7.29 3.66
N GLU A 16 10.69 7.56 4.93
CA GLU A 16 11.64 7.53 6.04
C GLU A 16 12.20 6.14 6.35
N GLU A 17 11.46 5.07 6.05
CA GLU A 17 11.89 3.69 6.30
C GLU A 17 12.71 3.10 5.14
N ASN A 18 12.74 3.75 3.97
CA ASN A 18 13.40 3.23 2.78
C ASN A 18 14.37 4.25 2.17
N PRO A 19 15.70 4.07 2.33
CA PRO A 19 16.69 5.01 1.81
C PRO A 19 16.72 5.09 0.27
N GLU A 20 16.09 4.14 -0.45
CA GLU A 20 15.94 4.21 -1.91
C GLU A 20 14.78 5.12 -2.35
N LEU A 21 13.86 5.49 -1.45
CA LEU A 21 12.72 6.34 -1.76
C LEU A 21 13.03 7.79 -1.41
N THR A 22 12.89 8.65 -2.40
CA THR A 22 12.83 10.11 -2.21
C THR A 22 11.43 10.61 -2.55
N ILE A 23 11.01 11.73 -1.97
CA ILE A 23 9.71 12.30 -2.31
C ILE A 23 9.60 12.60 -3.81
N ARG A 24 10.69 13.04 -4.45
CA ARG A 24 10.76 13.22 -5.91
C ARG A 24 10.47 11.92 -6.64
N SER A 25 11.13 10.81 -6.26
CA SER A 25 10.88 9.51 -6.89
C SER A 25 9.45 8.98 -6.70
N VAL A 26 8.81 9.33 -5.57
CA VAL A 26 7.45 8.93 -5.25
C VAL A 26 6.42 9.72 -6.06
N VAL A 27 6.55 11.04 -6.07
CA VAL A 27 5.59 11.96 -6.71
C VAL A 27 5.76 11.97 -8.23
N SER A 28 6.98 11.84 -8.75
CA SER A 28 7.25 11.89 -10.19
C SER A 28 7.00 10.56 -10.92
N ASN A 29 6.67 9.48 -10.23
CA ASN A 29 6.42 8.18 -10.84
C ASN A 29 4.95 7.77 -10.67
N GLN A 30 4.17 8.02 -11.73
CA GLN A 30 2.72 7.77 -11.77
C GLN A 30 2.36 6.32 -11.43
N MET A 31 3.16 5.35 -11.86
CA MET A 31 2.90 3.93 -11.66
C MET A 31 3.80 3.29 -10.60
N LEU A 32 4.45 4.07 -9.73
CA LEU A 32 5.30 3.51 -8.68
C LEU A 32 4.56 2.44 -7.88
N TYR A 33 5.10 1.22 -7.87
CA TYR A 33 4.64 -0.02 -7.25
C TYR A 33 3.27 -0.58 -7.69
N GLN A 34 2.56 0.12 -8.58
CA GLN A 34 1.43 -0.45 -9.31
C GLN A 34 1.92 -1.60 -10.16
N GLU A 35 1.21 -2.73 -10.15
CA GLU A 35 1.51 -3.89 -11.00
C GLU A 35 3.02 -4.26 -11.04
N GLY A 36 3.72 -4.00 -9.92
CA GLY A 36 5.15 -4.18 -9.74
C GLY A 36 6.09 -3.34 -10.59
N TRP A 37 5.64 -2.23 -11.13
CA TRP A 37 6.50 -1.17 -11.61
C TRP A 37 7.31 -0.55 -10.47
N GLY A 38 8.61 -0.37 -10.65
CA GLY A 38 9.48 0.38 -9.75
C GLY A 38 9.85 1.75 -10.31
N VAL A 39 10.83 2.38 -9.69
CA VAL A 39 11.54 3.51 -10.32
C VAL A 39 12.38 2.98 -11.49
N GLY A 40 11.93 3.23 -12.71
CA GLY A 40 12.68 2.96 -13.95
C GLY A 40 12.88 1.48 -14.32
N ARG A 41 12.22 0.53 -13.65
CA ARG A 41 12.32 -0.92 -13.94
C ARG A 41 11.13 -1.69 -13.38
N ILE A 42 10.76 -2.83 -13.97
CA ILE A 42 9.85 -3.80 -13.35
C ILE A 42 10.55 -4.37 -12.10
N LYS A 43 9.94 -4.21 -10.92
CA LYS A 43 10.44 -4.79 -9.66
C LYS A 43 9.96 -6.24 -9.52
N HIS A 44 10.96 -7.13 -9.45
CA HIS A 44 10.94 -8.51 -8.91
C HIS A 44 10.36 -9.65 -9.76
N SER A 45 9.23 -9.50 -10.46
CA SER A 45 8.64 -10.62 -11.23
C SER A 45 7.63 -10.15 -12.27
N LEU A 46 7.51 -10.88 -13.39
CA LEU A 46 6.44 -10.71 -14.40
C LEU A 46 5.15 -11.46 -14.01
N THR A 47 5.21 -12.35 -13.02
CA THR A 47 4.09 -13.21 -12.58
C THR A 47 3.48 -12.73 -11.26
N TYR A 48 4.30 -12.20 -10.35
CA TYR A 48 3.88 -11.64 -9.06
C TYR A 48 4.65 -10.35 -8.80
N SER A 49 4.25 -9.31 -9.50
CA SER A 49 4.96 -8.05 -9.56
C SER A 49 4.61 -7.18 -8.31
N GLY A 50 5.64 -6.59 -7.69
CA GLY A 50 5.58 -5.64 -6.56
C GLY A 50 4.31 -5.63 -5.69
N GLY A 51 3.52 -4.54 -5.73
CA GLY A 51 2.37 -4.34 -4.84
C GLY A 51 1.30 -5.44 -4.93
N LEU A 52 1.07 -5.97 -6.13
CA LEU A 52 0.05 -6.99 -6.42
C LEU A 52 0.40 -8.37 -5.81
N SER A 53 1.68 -8.72 -5.70
CA SER A 53 2.10 -9.96 -5.03
C SER A 53 1.62 -10.03 -3.56
N ARG A 54 1.43 -8.87 -2.92
CA ARG A 54 0.96 -8.76 -1.54
C ARG A 54 -0.53 -9.04 -1.43
N SER A 55 -1.35 -8.63 -2.40
CA SER A 55 -2.79 -8.92 -2.38
C SER A 55 -3.05 -10.41 -2.57
N TYR A 56 -2.22 -11.10 -3.37
CA TYR A 56 -2.33 -12.56 -3.51
C TYR A 56 -2.12 -13.30 -2.19
N THR A 57 -1.16 -12.86 -1.38
CA THR A 57 -0.83 -13.51 -0.10
C THR A 57 -1.73 -13.07 1.05
N ARG A 58 -2.16 -11.80 1.07
CA ARG A 58 -2.92 -11.20 2.18
C ARG A 58 -4.43 -11.26 2.02
N THR A 59 -4.91 -11.27 0.78
CA THR A 59 -6.33 -11.15 0.45
C THR A 59 -6.81 -12.39 -0.29
N TYR A 60 -6.26 -12.68 -1.48
CA TYR A 60 -6.75 -13.77 -2.32
C TYR A 60 -6.61 -15.14 -1.66
N ALA A 61 -5.39 -15.52 -1.24
CA ALA A 61 -5.14 -16.84 -0.66
C ALA A 61 -6.01 -17.14 0.56
N PRO A 62 -6.09 -16.27 1.59
CA PRO A 62 -6.97 -16.52 2.73
C PRO A 62 -8.45 -16.47 2.34
N ALA A 63 -8.89 -15.52 1.51
CA ALA A 63 -10.30 -15.45 1.08
C ALA A 63 -10.72 -16.74 0.37
N LYS A 64 -9.93 -17.19 -0.61
CA LYS A 64 -10.18 -18.44 -1.33
C LYS A 64 -10.18 -19.65 -0.40
N HIS A 65 -9.23 -19.74 0.53
CA HIS A 65 -9.14 -20.85 1.48
C HIS A 65 -10.41 -20.98 2.33
N PHE A 66 -11.00 -19.86 2.74
CA PHE A 66 -12.22 -19.83 3.55
C PHE A 66 -13.51 -19.68 2.73
N GLY A 67 -13.45 -19.79 1.40
CA GLY A 67 -14.63 -19.73 0.53
C GLY A 67 -15.22 -18.33 0.33
N PHE A 68 -14.45 -17.27 0.58
CA PHE A 68 -14.84 -15.89 0.31
C PHE A 68 -14.36 -15.42 -1.06
N GLU A 69 -15.13 -14.52 -1.66
CA GLU A 69 -14.73 -13.73 -2.82
C GLU A 69 -14.11 -12.40 -2.37
N GLY A 70 -12.83 -12.20 -2.71
CA GLY A 70 -12.12 -10.95 -2.47
C GLY A 70 -12.50 -9.88 -3.50
N PHE A 71 -12.56 -8.63 -3.06
CA PHE A 71 -12.78 -7.48 -3.95
C PHE A 71 -12.02 -6.27 -3.42
N SER A 72 -11.09 -5.78 -4.23
CA SER A 72 -10.24 -4.62 -3.94
C SER A 72 -10.65 -3.46 -4.86
N PRO A 73 -11.45 -2.49 -4.38
CA PRO A 73 -11.94 -1.40 -5.23
C PRO A 73 -10.82 -0.52 -5.79
N PHE A 74 -9.73 -0.34 -5.04
CA PHE A 74 -8.61 0.51 -5.45
C PHE A 74 -7.74 -0.11 -6.55
N THR A 75 -7.90 -1.39 -6.87
CA THR A 75 -7.18 -2.04 -7.99
C THR A 75 -7.96 -2.02 -9.30
N ARG A 76 -9.14 -1.39 -9.34
CA ARG A 76 -9.94 -1.30 -10.56
C ARG A 76 -9.29 -0.31 -11.55
N PRO A 77 -9.18 -0.64 -12.85
CA PRO A 77 -8.50 0.22 -13.82
C PRO A 77 -9.02 1.65 -13.85
N ASN A 78 -10.33 1.85 -13.78
CA ASN A 78 -10.94 3.18 -13.74
C ASN A 78 -10.61 3.98 -12.47
N VAL A 79 -10.35 3.30 -11.34
CA VAL A 79 -9.92 3.96 -10.10
C VAL A 79 -8.44 4.31 -10.16
N ILE A 80 -7.62 3.42 -10.74
CA ILE A 80 -6.19 3.65 -10.97
C ILE A 80 -5.99 4.83 -11.93
N GLU A 81 -6.74 4.87 -13.04
CA GLU A 81 -6.70 5.97 -14.02
C GLU A 81 -6.96 7.33 -13.37
N VAL A 82 -7.96 7.41 -12.49
CA VAL A 82 -8.24 8.63 -11.72
C VAL A 82 -7.08 8.97 -10.77
N ALA A 83 -6.49 7.96 -10.12
CA ALA A 83 -5.36 8.16 -9.21
C ALA A 83 -4.09 8.64 -9.94
N GLU A 84 -3.83 8.17 -11.16
CA GLU A 84 -2.72 8.64 -12.01
C GLU A 84 -2.82 10.12 -12.38
N GLY A 85 -4.05 10.66 -12.42
CA GLY A 85 -4.34 12.06 -12.71
C GLY A 85 -4.23 13.00 -11.50
N ILE A 86 -3.94 12.49 -10.30
CA ILE A 86 -3.82 13.34 -9.10
C ILE A 86 -2.57 14.23 -9.23
N PRO A 87 -2.69 15.57 -9.15
CA PRO A 87 -1.56 16.49 -9.26
C PRO A 87 -0.81 16.58 -7.93
N PHE A 88 -0.16 15.49 -7.53
CA PHE A 88 0.53 15.38 -6.23
C PHE A 88 1.54 16.50 -6.00
N THR A 89 2.30 16.92 -7.01
CA THR A 89 3.25 18.03 -6.90
C THR A 89 2.56 19.33 -6.47
N GLU A 90 1.42 19.65 -7.07
CA GLU A 90 0.68 20.90 -6.81
C GLU A 90 -0.01 20.84 -5.45
N LEU A 91 -0.62 19.71 -5.10
CA LEU A 91 -1.36 19.53 -3.86
C LEU A 91 -0.45 19.48 -2.62
N THR A 92 0.78 18.97 -2.79
CA THR A 92 1.70 18.75 -1.67
C THR A 92 2.84 19.75 -1.62
N GLY A 93 3.16 20.42 -2.74
CA GLY A 93 4.36 21.25 -2.84
C GLY A 93 5.66 20.46 -2.63
N MET A 94 5.64 19.15 -2.89
CA MET A 94 6.74 18.22 -2.56
C MET A 94 7.11 18.21 -1.06
N ASP A 95 6.11 18.37 -0.19
CA ASP A 95 6.24 18.17 1.24
C ASP A 95 5.76 16.78 1.66
N VAL A 96 6.56 16.09 2.49
CA VAL A 96 6.28 14.70 2.90
C VAL A 96 5.07 14.61 3.81
N GLU A 97 4.92 15.55 4.75
CA GLU A 97 3.80 15.54 5.69
C GLU A 97 2.47 15.81 4.97
N LYS A 98 2.46 16.76 4.03
CA LYS A 98 1.30 17.02 3.18
C LYS A 98 0.96 15.82 2.29
N LEU A 99 1.96 15.12 1.75
CA LEU A 99 1.73 13.89 0.98
C LEU A 99 1.05 12.81 1.83
N TYR A 100 1.51 12.60 3.06
CA TYR A 100 0.88 11.63 3.98
C TYR A 100 -0.53 12.04 4.42
N ALA A 101 -0.77 13.33 4.64
CA ALA A 101 -2.10 13.85 4.99
C ALA A 101 -3.10 13.75 3.83
N LEU A 102 -2.62 13.88 2.58
CA LEU A 102 -3.46 13.96 1.39
C LEU A 102 -4.38 12.76 1.21
N LYS A 103 -3.91 11.56 1.53
CA LYS A 103 -4.74 10.34 1.46
C LYS A 103 -5.98 10.44 2.34
N GLY A 104 -5.80 10.87 3.58
CA GLY A 104 -6.92 11.05 4.51
C GLY A 104 -7.91 12.10 4.01
N ASP A 105 -7.39 13.21 3.49
CA ASP A 105 -8.21 14.32 2.97
C ASP A 105 -9.04 13.90 1.74
N ILE A 106 -8.40 13.26 0.74
CA ILE A 106 -9.09 12.77 -0.46
C ILE A 106 -10.22 11.80 -0.09
N VAL A 107 -9.94 10.82 0.76
CA VAL A 107 -10.93 9.81 1.13
C VAL A 107 -12.06 10.44 1.95
N ALA A 108 -11.75 11.33 2.91
CA ALA A 108 -12.76 12.02 3.72
C ALA A 108 -13.70 12.87 2.85
N ARG A 109 -13.15 13.64 1.90
CA ARG A 109 -13.92 14.43 0.95
C ARG A 109 -14.80 13.56 0.06
N GLY A 110 -14.27 12.43 -0.43
CA GLY A 110 -15.05 11.47 -1.22
C GLY A 110 -16.23 10.91 -0.44
N VAL A 111 -16.00 10.46 0.81
CA VAL A 111 -17.08 9.98 1.68
C VAL A 111 -18.13 11.06 1.90
N LYS A 112 -17.72 12.30 2.22
CA LYS A 112 -18.64 13.42 2.41
C LYS A 112 -19.43 13.77 1.15
N ALA A 113 -18.78 13.77 -0.01
CA ALA A 113 -19.44 14.11 -1.28
C ALA A 113 -20.52 13.08 -1.67
N ILE A 114 -20.29 11.80 -1.37
CA ILE A 114 -21.23 10.73 -1.73
C ILE A 114 -22.31 10.52 -0.66
N THR A 115 -21.95 10.65 0.62
CA THR A 115 -22.83 10.24 1.73
C THR A 115 -23.33 11.40 2.60
N GLY A 116 -22.73 12.59 2.48
CA GLY A 116 -22.97 13.73 3.37
C GLY A 116 -22.32 13.60 4.75
N MET A 117 -21.71 12.46 5.08
CA MET A 117 -21.11 12.20 6.40
C MET A 117 -19.67 12.67 6.49
N ASP A 118 -19.29 13.22 7.64
CA ASP A 118 -17.90 13.52 7.97
C ASP A 118 -17.18 12.23 8.39
N MET A 119 -16.14 11.85 7.64
CA MET A 119 -15.30 10.71 7.97
C MET A 119 -14.14 11.17 8.88
N PRO A 120 -13.91 10.54 10.04
CA PRO A 120 -12.73 10.83 10.84
C PRO A 120 -11.45 10.38 10.13
N VAL A 121 -10.40 11.18 10.23
CA VAL A 121 -9.06 10.87 9.70
C VAL A 121 -8.11 10.63 10.87
N PHE A 122 -7.49 9.46 10.89
CA PHE A 122 -6.54 9.05 11.93
C PHE A 122 -5.12 8.94 11.37
N PRO A 123 -4.09 9.07 12.21
CA PRO A 123 -2.72 8.80 11.80
C PRO A 123 -2.56 7.40 11.20
N LYS A 124 -1.74 7.27 10.15
CA LYS A 124 -1.47 6.00 9.49
C LYS A 124 -0.98 4.97 10.50
N ARG A 125 -1.64 3.80 10.51
CA ARG A 125 -1.21 2.63 11.26
C ARG A 125 -1.20 1.42 10.35
N ARG A 126 -0.09 0.70 10.33
CA ARG A 126 0.01 -0.57 9.59
C ARG A 126 -0.96 -1.58 10.19
N PHE A 127 -1.67 -2.32 9.33
CA PHE A 127 -2.66 -3.32 9.72
C PHE A 127 -2.14 -4.24 10.84
N GLN A 128 -0.95 -4.81 10.67
CA GLN A 128 -0.37 -5.73 11.65
C GLN A 128 -0.14 -5.10 13.03
N HIS A 129 0.12 -3.79 13.12
CA HIS A 129 0.29 -3.09 14.40
C HIS A 129 -1.04 -2.75 15.07
N GLY A 130 -2.15 -2.77 14.32
CA GLY A 130 -3.51 -2.65 14.86
C GLY A 130 -4.09 -3.99 15.28
N ALA A 131 -3.73 -5.06 14.58
CA ALA A 131 -4.26 -6.40 14.83
C ALA A 131 -3.60 -7.11 16.03
N VAL A 132 -2.29 -6.94 16.22
CA VAL A 132 -1.55 -7.62 17.30
C VAL A 132 -0.49 -6.69 17.92
N LYS A 133 -0.07 -6.97 19.16
CA LYS A 133 1.06 -6.28 19.80
C LYS A 133 2.35 -6.55 19.04
N VAL A 134 3.23 -5.55 18.90
CA VAL A 134 4.48 -5.68 18.13
C VAL A 134 5.34 -6.81 18.68
N GLU A 135 5.41 -6.96 20.00
CA GLU A 135 6.19 -8.01 20.66
C GLU A 135 5.68 -9.40 20.27
N THR A 136 4.35 -9.58 20.22
CA THR A 136 3.71 -10.82 19.76
C THR A 136 3.95 -11.06 18.27
N LEU A 137 3.89 -10.03 17.44
CA LEU A 137 4.22 -10.13 16.02
C LEU A 137 5.66 -10.61 15.81
N ARG A 138 6.61 -10.05 16.57
CA ARG A 138 8.05 -10.35 16.44
C ARG A 138 8.44 -11.76 16.85
N GLN A 139 7.58 -12.47 17.60
CA GLN A 139 7.77 -13.90 17.87
C GLN A 139 7.63 -14.76 16.61
N ARG A 140 6.86 -14.32 15.60
CA ARG A 140 6.61 -15.08 14.35
C ARG A 140 7.13 -14.40 13.09
N VAL A 141 7.22 -13.07 13.07
CA VAL A 141 7.67 -12.28 11.92
C VAL A 141 8.81 -11.37 12.36
N PRO A 142 10.08 -11.77 12.11
CA PRO A 142 11.25 -11.01 12.53
C PRO A 142 11.24 -9.56 12.02
N GLY A 143 11.93 -8.69 12.76
CA GLY A 143 12.09 -7.28 12.39
C GLY A 143 12.99 -7.06 11.18
N LYS A 144 13.89 -8.01 10.90
CA LYS A 144 14.84 -7.93 9.78
C LYS A 144 14.40 -8.85 8.66
N GLU A 145 14.38 -8.30 7.44
CA GLU A 145 14.02 -9.04 6.23
C GLU A 145 14.85 -10.32 6.05
N LEU A 146 16.15 -10.26 6.31
CA LEU A 146 17.06 -11.40 6.18
C LEU A 146 16.70 -12.56 7.12
N GLU A 147 16.27 -12.27 8.34
CA GLU A 147 15.85 -13.28 9.31
C GLU A 147 14.54 -13.94 8.86
N LEU A 148 13.58 -13.15 8.38
CA LEU A 148 12.33 -13.67 7.84
C LEU A 148 12.58 -14.57 6.61
N ARG A 149 13.47 -14.15 5.69
CA ARG A 149 13.87 -14.96 4.53
C ARG A 149 14.45 -16.31 4.94
N ARG A 150 15.35 -16.32 5.94
CA ARG A 150 15.94 -17.56 6.47
C ARG A 150 14.89 -18.49 7.09
N GLN A 151 13.99 -17.94 7.93
CA GLN A 151 12.91 -18.72 8.54
C GLN A 151 11.99 -19.36 7.49
N PHE A 152 11.60 -18.59 6.47
CA PHE A 152 10.76 -19.11 5.40
C PHE A 152 11.46 -20.20 4.58
N LEU A 153 12.74 -20.01 4.23
CA LEU A 153 13.52 -21.02 3.50
C LEU A 153 13.66 -22.34 4.28
N ALA A 154 13.82 -22.27 5.61
CA ALA A 154 13.91 -23.43 6.47
C ALA A 154 12.62 -24.27 6.52
N MET A 155 11.47 -23.76 6.06
CA MET A 155 10.23 -24.54 5.95
C MET A 155 10.22 -25.51 4.77
N TYR A 156 11.14 -25.35 3.82
CA TYR A 156 11.25 -26.15 2.59
C TYR A 156 12.50 -27.03 2.57
N GLN A 157 13.26 -27.06 3.67
CA GLN A 157 14.41 -27.95 3.91
C GLN A 157 14.01 -29.03 4.90
#